data_AF-A0A961HF79-F1
#
_entry.id   AF-A0A961HF79-F1
#
_cell.length_a   1.000
_cell.length_b   1.000
_cell.length_c   1.000
_cell.angle_alpha   90.00
_cell.angle_beta   90.00
_cell.angle_gamma   90.00
#
_symmetry.space_group_name_H-M   'P 1'
#
loop_
_entity.id
_entity.type
_entity.pdbx_description
1 polymer ?
#
loop_
_entity_poly.entity_id
_entity_poly.type
_entity_poly.pdbx_seq_one_letter_code
_entity_poly.pdbx_strand_id
1 'polypeptide(L)'
;MTLQHSGFTNTQQASQMPIERYSAFPPIELPDRTWPSNQITKAPRWLSTDLRDGNQALIDPMSPARKMKMFDLLVKMGYKEIEVGFPSASQTDFDFVRQLIEQDRVPEDVTISVLTQAREDLIERTVQSLVGVHHANIHMYNALAPLFRRVVFHASRDEVKDIAVRHTGLLMKHADNQLGSTIIGYEYSPEIFT
;
A
#
# COMPACT_ATOMS: atom_id res chain seq x y z
N MET A 1 -25.27 -19.03 -32.80
CA MET A 1 -25.66 -17.83 -33.56
C MET A 1 -24.39 -17.28 -34.18
N THR A 2 -24.17 -17.61 -35.46
CA THR A 2 -22.98 -17.23 -36.22
C THR A 2 -23.15 -15.78 -36.63
N LEU A 3 -22.35 -14.86 -36.07
CA LEU A 3 -22.28 -13.50 -36.59
C LEU A 3 -21.66 -13.57 -37.99
N GLN A 4 -22.52 -13.53 -39.01
CA GLN A 4 -22.10 -13.37 -40.39
C GLN A 4 -21.52 -11.96 -40.55
N HIS A 5 -20.19 -11.84 -40.53
CA HIS A 5 -19.48 -10.65 -40.98
C HIS A 5 -19.46 -10.62 -42.52
N SER A 6 -20.60 -10.37 -43.15
CA SER A 6 -20.61 -10.09 -44.59
C SER A 6 -20.28 -8.61 -44.80
N GLY A 7 -19.03 -8.30 -45.16
CA GLY A 7 -18.64 -7.00 -45.73
C GLY A 7 -17.44 -6.28 -45.10
N PHE A 8 -16.86 -6.77 -44.00
CA PHE A 8 -15.68 -6.16 -43.39
C PHE A 8 -14.42 -6.97 -43.69
N THR A 9 -13.43 -6.32 -44.32
CA THR A 9 -12.08 -6.86 -44.52
C THR A 9 -11.11 -6.08 -43.64
N ASN A 10 -10.45 -6.76 -42.71
CA ASN A 10 -9.38 -6.13 -41.94
C ASN A 10 -8.16 -5.89 -42.85
N THR A 11 -7.80 -4.62 -43.05
CA THR A 11 -6.66 -4.18 -43.87
C THR A 11 -5.43 -3.76 -43.05
N GLN A 12 -5.41 -4.03 -41.75
CA GLN A 12 -4.27 -3.72 -40.87
C GLN A 12 -2.97 -4.39 -41.38
N GLN A 13 -1.86 -3.68 -41.19
CA GLN A 13 -0.50 -4.17 -41.46
C GLN A 13 0.29 -4.23 -40.16
N ALA A 14 1.29 -5.10 -40.09
CA ALA A 14 2.19 -5.16 -38.94
C ALA A 14 2.98 -3.84 -38.81
N SER A 15 3.09 -3.34 -37.58
CA SER A 15 3.93 -2.18 -37.28
C SER A 15 5.40 -2.57 -37.15
N GLN A 16 6.28 -1.58 -37.11
CA GLN A 16 7.71 -1.76 -36.82
C GLN A 16 8.01 -1.76 -35.30
N MET A 17 7.02 -2.06 -34.46
CA MET A 17 7.22 -2.06 -33.01
C MET A 17 8.08 -3.26 -32.60
N PRO A 18 9.04 -3.09 -31.68
CA PRO A 18 9.92 -4.16 -31.20
C PRO A 18 9.19 -5.06 -30.19
N ILE A 19 8.18 -5.80 -30.65
CA ILE A 19 7.31 -6.63 -29.82
C ILE A 19 8.06 -7.78 -29.14
N GLU A 20 9.20 -8.20 -29.69
CA GLU A 20 10.08 -9.24 -29.15
C GLU A 20 10.74 -8.86 -27.81
N ARG A 21 10.74 -7.56 -27.45
CA ARG A 21 11.20 -7.09 -26.15
C ARG A 21 10.21 -7.39 -25.01
N TYR A 22 9.01 -7.85 -25.35
CA TYR A 22 7.92 -8.12 -24.42
C TYR A 22 7.50 -9.57 -24.48
N SER A 23 7.10 -10.13 -23.35
CA SER A 23 6.59 -11.50 -23.26
C SER A 23 5.18 -11.48 -22.70
N ALA A 24 4.32 -12.37 -23.22
CA ALA A 24 2.96 -12.51 -22.73
C ALA A 24 2.96 -12.99 -21.26
N PHE A 25 2.00 -12.50 -20.48
CA PHE A 25 1.80 -12.97 -19.12
C PHE A 25 1.32 -14.43 -19.11
N PRO A 26 1.96 -15.34 -18.34
CA PRO A 26 1.51 -16.73 -18.23
C PRO A 26 0.09 -16.82 -17.66
N PRO A 27 -0.85 -17.54 -18.30
CA PRO A 27 -2.20 -17.69 -17.79
C PRO A 27 -2.23 -18.32 -16.39
N ILE A 28 -3.08 -17.80 -15.51
CA ILE A 28 -3.34 -18.38 -14.19
C ILE A 28 -4.54 -19.33 -14.30
N GLU A 29 -4.32 -20.61 -14.02
CA GLU A 29 -5.39 -21.61 -14.00
C GLU A 29 -6.21 -21.51 -12.70
N LEU A 30 -7.44 -21.02 -12.84
CA LEU A 30 -8.45 -20.95 -11.79
C LEU A 30 -9.79 -21.39 -12.39
N PRO A 31 -10.00 -22.69 -12.65
CA PRO A 31 -11.17 -23.20 -13.36
C PRO A 31 -12.48 -22.93 -12.60
N ASP A 32 -12.45 -23.05 -11.27
CA ASP A 32 -13.62 -22.90 -10.41
C ASP A 32 -13.86 -21.44 -9.96
N ARG A 33 -13.43 -20.45 -10.75
CA ARG A 33 -13.57 -19.03 -10.39
C ARG A 33 -15.05 -18.64 -10.33
N THR A 34 -15.46 -18.01 -9.23
CA THR A 34 -16.86 -17.61 -9.01
C THR A 34 -17.11 -16.11 -9.24
N TRP A 35 -16.06 -15.28 -9.23
CA TRP A 35 -16.18 -13.83 -9.38
C TRP A 35 -16.95 -13.35 -10.62
N PRO A 36 -16.95 -14.03 -11.80
CA PRO A 36 -17.75 -13.57 -12.94
C PRO A 36 -19.27 -13.66 -12.72
N SER A 37 -19.73 -14.50 -11.78
CA SER A 37 -21.16 -14.69 -11.49
C SER A 37 -21.63 -13.94 -10.24
N ASN A 38 -20.72 -13.25 -9.54
CA ASN A 38 -21.03 -12.55 -8.31
C ASN A 38 -21.24 -11.05 -8.57
N GLN A 39 -22.27 -10.47 -7.98
CA GLN A 39 -22.52 -9.03 -7.99
C GLN A 39 -22.12 -8.42 -6.65
N ILE A 40 -21.43 -7.26 -6.68
CA ILE A 40 -21.13 -6.48 -5.48
C ILE A 40 -22.42 -5.87 -4.95
N THR A 41 -22.79 -6.20 -3.71
CA THR A 41 -24.04 -5.75 -3.06
C THR A 41 -23.82 -4.91 -1.81
N LYS A 42 -22.57 -4.74 -1.38
CA LYS A 42 -22.18 -3.99 -0.18
C LYS A 42 -20.91 -3.21 -0.47
N ALA A 43 -20.75 -2.05 0.19
CA ALA A 43 -19.50 -1.32 0.14
C ALA A 43 -18.37 -2.13 0.80
N PRO A 44 -17.15 -2.13 0.23
CA PRO A 44 -15.98 -2.69 0.90
C PRO A 44 -15.53 -1.79 2.06
N ARG A 45 -14.57 -2.28 2.83
CA ARG A 45 -13.78 -1.44 3.71
C ARG A 45 -12.85 -0.57 2.85
N TRP A 46 -12.88 0.73 3.06
CA TRP A 46 -12.09 1.69 2.27
C TRP A 46 -10.90 2.20 3.09
N LEU A 47 -9.71 2.12 2.48
CA LEU A 47 -8.48 2.78 2.92
C LEU A 47 -8.13 3.84 1.87
N SER A 48 -8.04 5.10 2.26
CA SER A 48 -7.51 6.17 1.39
C SER A 48 -6.01 6.28 1.57
N THR A 49 -5.27 6.38 0.45
CA THR A 49 -3.80 6.53 0.44
C THR A 49 -3.33 7.90 -0.09
N ASP A 50 -4.27 8.83 -0.25
CA ASP A 50 -4.04 10.15 -0.87
C ASP A 50 -2.92 10.95 -0.19
N LEU A 51 -2.77 10.84 1.14
CA LEU A 51 -1.80 11.62 1.92
C LEU A 51 -0.36 11.07 1.86
N ARG A 52 -0.17 9.84 1.37
CA ARG A 52 1.14 9.20 1.21
C ARG A 52 1.38 8.82 -0.24
N ASP A 53 0.70 7.79 -0.75
CA ASP A 53 0.89 7.29 -2.11
C ASP A 53 0.49 8.34 -3.16
N GLY A 54 -0.67 8.99 -2.96
CA GLY A 54 -1.12 10.08 -3.82
C GLY A 54 -0.17 11.29 -3.76
N ASN A 55 0.26 11.68 -2.55
CA ASN A 55 1.19 12.78 -2.35
C ASN A 55 2.56 12.54 -2.99
N GLN A 56 3.08 11.30 -2.97
CA GLN A 56 4.35 10.93 -3.58
C GLN A 56 4.33 11.05 -5.12
N ALA A 57 3.14 10.98 -5.74
CA ALA A 57 2.97 11.13 -7.18
C ALA A 57 2.87 12.59 -7.66
N LEU A 58 2.80 13.56 -6.74
CA LEU A 58 2.69 14.98 -7.09
C LEU A 58 4.03 15.57 -7.52
N ILE A 59 4.00 16.43 -8.56
CA ILE A 59 5.15 17.26 -8.94
C ILE A 59 5.55 18.19 -7.78
N ASP A 60 4.55 18.82 -7.17
CA ASP A 60 4.70 19.70 -6.00
C ASP A 60 4.06 19.04 -4.76
N PRO A 61 4.84 18.35 -3.91
CA PRO A 61 4.32 17.65 -2.73
C PRO A 61 3.48 18.55 -1.83
N MET A 62 2.42 18.00 -1.24
CA MET A 62 1.53 18.72 -0.34
C MET A 62 2.30 19.39 0.79
N SER A 63 1.99 20.67 1.02
CA SER A 63 2.42 21.37 2.22
C SER A 63 1.62 20.86 3.43
N PRO A 64 2.07 21.10 4.68
CA PRO A 64 1.33 20.66 5.87
C PRO A 64 -0.13 21.11 5.87
N ALA A 65 -0.41 22.35 5.43
CA ALA A 65 -1.77 22.86 5.31
C ALA A 65 -2.61 22.12 4.24
N ARG A 66 -2.01 21.69 3.13
CA ARG A 66 -2.70 20.89 2.11
C ARG A 66 -2.98 19.48 2.61
N LYS A 67 -2.03 18.86 3.32
CA LYS A 67 -2.24 17.56 3.97
C LYS A 67 -3.37 17.60 5.00
N MET A 68 -3.37 18.59 5.89
CA MET A 68 -4.45 18.73 6.89
C MET A 68 -5.83 18.92 6.22
N LYS A 69 -5.92 19.74 5.17
CA LYS A 69 -7.17 19.91 4.41
C LYS A 69 -7.65 18.61 3.76
N MET A 70 -6.73 17.81 3.21
CA MET A 70 -7.05 16.51 2.63
C MET A 70 -7.52 15.52 3.70
N PHE A 71 -6.82 15.44 4.83
CA PHE A 71 -7.22 14.61 5.97
C PHE A 71 -8.62 14.97 6.47
N ASP A 72 -8.89 16.26 6.73
CA ASP A 72 -10.20 16.75 7.18
C ASP A 72 -11.30 16.43 6.15
N LEU A 73 -11.00 16.50 4.85
CA LEU A 73 -11.93 16.13 3.78
C LEU A 73 -12.27 14.64 3.81
N LEU A 74 -11.26 13.76 3.91
CA LEU A 74 -11.45 12.30 3.94
C LEU A 74 -12.27 11.87 5.14
N VAL A 75 -11.97 12.44 6.32
CA VAL A 75 -12.76 12.23 7.54
C VAL A 75 -14.21 12.67 7.32
N LYS A 76 -14.42 13.88 6.77
CA LYS A 76 -15.76 14.41 6.48
C LYS A 76 -16.55 13.55 5.49
N MET A 77 -15.87 12.92 4.52
CA MET A 77 -16.49 12.00 3.56
C MET A 77 -16.88 10.65 4.19
N GLY A 78 -16.29 10.29 5.34
CA GLY A 78 -16.58 9.07 6.08
C GLY A 78 -15.56 7.95 5.90
N TYR A 79 -14.36 8.22 5.39
CA TYR A 79 -13.27 7.23 5.40
C TYR A 79 -12.89 6.88 6.84
N LYS A 80 -12.66 5.59 7.10
CA LYS A 80 -12.31 5.06 8.43
C LYS A 80 -10.90 4.50 8.50
N GLU A 81 -10.27 4.26 7.35
CA GLU A 81 -8.85 3.95 7.28
C GLU A 81 -8.19 4.97 6.34
N ILE A 82 -7.13 5.62 6.81
CA ILE A 82 -6.41 6.67 6.05
C ILE A 82 -4.91 6.48 6.22
N GLU A 83 -4.18 6.23 5.15
CA GLU A 83 -2.71 6.19 5.16
C GLU A 83 -2.16 7.61 5.18
N VAL A 84 -1.45 7.99 6.24
CA VAL A 84 -1.07 9.37 6.54
C VAL A 84 0.40 9.70 6.27
N GLY A 85 1.24 8.71 6.00
CA GLY A 85 2.63 8.95 5.63
C GLY A 85 3.56 7.74 5.69
N PHE A 86 4.81 8.01 5.31
CA PHE A 86 5.95 7.11 5.45
C PHE A 86 6.98 7.73 6.43
N PRO A 87 6.67 7.73 7.74
CA PRO A 87 7.35 8.57 8.74
C PRO A 87 8.81 8.20 9.00
N SER A 88 9.21 6.97 8.68
CA SER A 88 10.61 6.55 8.79
C SER A 88 11.48 7.00 7.62
N ALA A 89 10.88 7.26 6.44
CA ALA A 89 11.60 7.72 5.24
C ALA A 89 11.50 9.24 5.03
N SER A 90 10.56 9.93 5.68
CA SER A 90 10.32 11.36 5.51
C SER A 90 10.06 12.06 6.83
N GLN A 91 10.86 13.09 7.16
CA GLN A 91 10.66 13.91 8.36
C GLN A 91 9.34 14.69 8.30
N THR A 92 8.95 15.19 7.12
CA THR A 92 7.68 15.92 6.99
C THR A 92 6.47 15.01 7.17
N ASP A 93 6.58 13.72 6.84
CA ASP A 93 5.56 12.72 7.13
C ASP A 93 5.53 12.40 8.62
N PHE A 94 6.71 12.21 9.24
CA PHE A 94 6.81 12.03 10.69
C PHE A 94 6.14 13.17 11.46
N ASP A 95 6.48 14.41 11.13
CA ASP A 95 5.93 15.61 11.78
C ASP A 95 4.42 15.72 11.56
N PHE A 96 3.91 15.32 10.39
CA PHE A 96 2.47 15.31 10.12
C PHE A 96 1.74 14.25 10.95
N VAL A 97 2.28 13.04 11.09
CA VAL A 97 1.71 12.01 11.99
C VAL A 97 1.71 12.51 13.43
N ARG A 98 2.82 13.08 13.90
CA ARG A 98 2.90 13.68 15.24
C ARG A 98 1.90 14.80 15.42
N GLN A 99 1.77 15.69 14.45
CA GLN A 99 0.81 16.79 14.48
C GLN A 99 -0.63 16.26 14.62
N LEU A 100 -1.01 15.21 13.87
CA LEU A 100 -2.34 14.62 13.97
C LEU A 100 -2.63 14.06 15.36
N ILE A 101 -1.65 13.39 15.97
CA ILE A 101 -1.79 12.74 17.28
C ILE A 101 -1.78 13.79 18.41
N GLU A 102 -0.79 14.68 18.43
CA GLU A 102 -0.57 15.64 19.51
C GLU A 102 -1.63 16.74 19.55
N GLN A 103 -2.27 17.03 18.41
CA GLN A 103 -3.39 17.98 18.33
C GLN A 103 -4.76 17.30 18.38
N ASP A 104 -4.81 16.01 18.74
CA ASP A 104 -6.03 15.21 18.88
C ASP A 104 -6.96 15.32 17.66
N ARG A 105 -6.37 15.19 16.46
CA ARG A 105 -7.07 15.38 15.18
C ARG A 105 -7.64 14.10 14.61
N VAL A 106 -7.22 12.93 15.11
CA VAL A 106 -7.69 11.63 14.64
C VAL A 106 -8.97 11.27 15.38
N PRO A 107 -10.15 11.23 14.72
CA PRO A 107 -11.39 10.82 15.39
C PRO A 107 -11.30 9.39 15.93
N GLU A 108 -12.05 9.09 17.00
CA GLU A 108 -12.05 7.76 17.63
C GLU A 108 -12.38 6.61 16.67
N ASP A 109 -13.21 6.87 15.65
CA ASP A 109 -13.65 5.88 14.67
C ASP A 109 -12.77 5.82 13.41
N VAL A 110 -11.63 6.53 13.40
CA VAL A 110 -10.65 6.54 12.30
C VAL A 110 -9.37 5.84 12.74
N THR A 111 -8.90 4.92 11.91
CA THR A 111 -7.60 4.27 12.03
C THR A 111 -6.63 4.89 11.02
N ILE A 112 -5.56 5.51 11.51
CA ILE A 112 -4.50 5.98 10.61
C ILE A 112 -3.56 4.83 10.25
N SER A 113 -3.08 4.79 9.01
CA SER A 113 -2.08 3.82 8.54
C SER A 113 -0.76 4.53 8.23
N VAL A 114 0.35 3.89 8.57
CA VAL A 114 1.69 4.38 8.22
C VAL A 114 2.47 3.28 7.51
N LEU A 115 3.18 3.67 6.44
CA LEU A 115 4.02 2.75 5.68
C LEU A 115 5.38 2.58 6.33
N THR A 116 5.95 1.38 6.24
CA THR A 116 7.35 1.11 6.53
C THR A 116 7.93 0.03 5.62
N GLN A 117 9.23 0.16 5.32
CA GLN A 117 9.98 -0.91 4.68
C GLN A 117 10.33 -2.00 5.71
N ALA A 118 10.53 -3.23 5.24
CA ALA A 118 11.08 -4.31 6.05
C ALA A 118 12.58 -4.09 6.35
N ARG A 119 12.88 -3.08 7.18
CA ARG A 119 14.21 -2.71 7.68
C ARG A 119 14.11 -2.28 9.15
N GLU A 120 15.00 -2.81 9.97
CA GLU A 120 14.95 -2.64 11.43
C GLU A 120 14.99 -1.17 11.88
N ASP A 121 15.89 -0.37 11.31
CA ASP A 121 16.04 1.07 11.61
C ASP A 121 14.77 1.87 11.28
N LEU A 122 14.06 1.47 10.24
CA LEU A 122 12.84 2.15 9.77
C LEU A 122 11.60 1.71 10.56
N ILE A 123 11.54 0.45 10.98
CA ILE A 123 10.42 -0.10 11.76
C ILE A 123 10.32 0.60 13.10
N GLU A 124 11.44 0.73 13.82
CA GLU A 124 11.44 1.40 15.12
C GLU A 124 10.94 2.84 15.00
N ARG A 125 11.46 3.59 14.02
CA ARG A 125 11.05 4.98 13.79
C ARG A 125 9.58 5.10 13.38
N THR A 126 9.06 4.17 12.59
CA THR A 126 7.63 4.14 12.24
C THR A 126 6.77 3.92 13.48
N VAL A 127 7.14 2.96 14.35
CA VAL A 127 6.42 2.70 15.61
C VAL A 127 6.44 3.94 16.51
N GLN A 128 7.59 4.59 16.66
CA GLN A 128 7.73 5.82 17.46
C GLN A 128 6.80 6.94 16.99
N SER A 129 6.57 7.05 15.68
CA SER A 129 5.67 8.09 15.13
C SER A 129 4.23 7.96 15.64
N LEU A 130 3.80 6.74 15.98
CA LEU A 130 2.42 6.43 16.39
C LEU A 130 2.18 6.54 17.91
N VAL A 131 3.20 6.81 18.72
CA VAL A 131 3.05 6.85 20.18
C VAL A 131 1.95 7.85 20.60
N GLY A 132 0.94 7.36 21.31
CA GLY A 132 -0.19 8.17 21.80
C GLY A 132 -1.45 8.14 20.93
N VAL A 133 -1.44 7.48 19.77
CA VAL A 133 -2.65 7.29 18.97
C VAL A 133 -3.54 6.19 19.57
N HIS A 134 -4.86 6.28 19.40
CA HIS A 134 -5.80 5.25 19.87
C HIS A 134 -5.83 4.02 18.96
N HIS A 135 -5.93 4.22 17.65
CA HIS A 135 -6.02 3.16 16.64
C HIS A 135 -5.05 3.43 15.48
N ALA A 136 -4.21 2.46 15.12
CA ALA A 136 -3.32 2.59 13.97
C ALA A 136 -3.04 1.26 13.27
N ASN A 137 -2.83 1.34 11.96
CA ASN A 137 -2.28 0.25 11.16
C ASN A 137 -0.81 0.53 10.84
N ILE A 138 0.04 -0.49 10.94
CA ILE A 138 1.40 -0.44 10.41
C ILE A 138 1.45 -1.31 9.16
N HIS A 139 1.66 -0.66 8.02
CA HIS A 139 1.76 -1.30 6.72
C HIS A 139 3.23 -1.55 6.39
N MET A 140 3.66 -2.80 6.42
CA MET A 140 5.00 -3.20 6.02
C MET A 140 5.01 -3.83 4.64
N TYR A 141 6.03 -3.52 3.83
CA TYR A 141 6.22 -4.13 2.53
C TYR A 141 7.67 -4.52 2.24
N ASN A 142 7.83 -5.46 1.31
CA ASN A 142 9.07 -5.69 0.60
C ASN A 142 8.80 -6.30 -0.79
N ALA A 143 9.58 -5.92 -1.79
CA ALA A 143 9.45 -6.45 -3.14
C ALA A 143 9.71 -7.96 -3.19
N LEU A 144 8.79 -8.71 -3.79
CA LEU A 144 8.89 -10.17 -3.94
C LEU A 144 9.07 -10.62 -5.39
N ALA A 145 8.85 -9.76 -6.39
CA ALA A 145 8.86 -10.15 -7.81
C ALA A 145 10.16 -10.89 -8.21
N PRO A 146 10.10 -11.93 -9.06
CA PRO A 146 11.29 -12.66 -9.52
C PRO A 146 12.38 -11.77 -10.10
N LEU A 147 11.99 -10.69 -10.79
CA LEU A 147 12.93 -9.70 -11.30
C LEU A 147 13.68 -9.01 -10.16
N PHE A 148 12.98 -8.48 -9.16
CA PHE A 148 13.59 -7.77 -8.02
C PHE A 148 14.50 -8.69 -7.20
N ARG A 149 14.05 -9.92 -6.92
CA ARG A 149 14.89 -10.92 -6.23
C ARG A 149 16.22 -11.14 -6.95
N ARG A 150 16.18 -11.22 -8.29
CA ARG A 150 17.38 -11.49 -9.11
C ARG A 150 18.28 -10.26 -9.30
N VAL A 151 17.71 -9.07 -9.52
CA VAL A 151 18.47 -7.90 -10.00
C VAL A 151 18.67 -6.80 -8.94
N VAL A 152 17.84 -6.77 -7.90
CA VAL A 152 17.93 -5.76 -6.82
C VAL A 152 18.51 -6.39 -5.56
N PHE A 153 17.91 -7.50 -5.11
CA PHE A 153 18.28 -8.11 -3.83
C PHE A 153 19.38 -9.18 -3.95
N HIS A 154 19.57 -9.74 -5.14
CA HIS A 154 20.44 -10.91 -5.36
C HIS A 154 20.18 -12.04 -4.36
N ALA A 155 18.90 -12.30 -4.06
CA ALA A 155 18.46 -13.19 -2.99
C ALA A 155 17.49 -14.26 -3.50
N SER A 156 17.51 -15.41 -2.83
CA SER A 156 16.59 -16.53 -3.04
C SER A 156 15.17 -16.20 -2.55
N ARG A 157 14.21 -17.06 -2.90
CA ARG A 157 12.84 -16.94 -2.41
C ARG A 157 12.76 -17.04 -0.89
N ASP A 158 13.53 -17.96 -0.30
CA ASP A 158 13.51 -18.21 1.14
C ASP A 158 14.15 -17.06 1.91
N GLU A 159 15.27 -16.52 1.43
CA GLU A 159 15.89 -15.33 2.04
C GLU A 159 14.96 -14.11 2.04
N VAL A 160 14.25 -13.88 0.92
CA VAL A 160 13.30 -12.75 0.82
C VAL A 160 12.07 -12.97 1.71
N LYS A 161 11.62 -14.22 1.86
CA LYS A 161 10.56 -14.57 2.80
C LYS A 161 11.01 -14.37 4.26
N ASP A 162 12.21 -14.79 4.60
CA ASP A 162 12.77 -14.66 5.94
C ASP A 162 12.94 -13.20 6.34
N ILE A 163 13.26 -12.32 5.40
CA ILE A 163 13.22 -10.86 5.59
C ILE A 163 11.83 -10.41 6.06
N ALA A 164 10.76 -10.83 5.39
CA ALA A 164 9.40 -10.44 5.76
C ALA A 164 9.02 -10.98 7.16
N VAL A 165 9.30 -12.26 7.43
CA VAL A 165 8.99 -12.90 8.72
C VAL A 165 9.76 -12.23 9.88
N ARG A 166 11.07 -12.04 9.73
CA ARG A 166 11.92 -11.45 10.77
C ARG A 166 11.47 -10.03 11.11
N HIS A 167 11.24 -9.20 10.10
CA HIS A 167 10.84 -7.81 10.32
C HIS A 167 9.41 -7.68 10.83
N THR A 168 8.51 -8.61 10.48
CA THR A 168 7.19 -8.70 11.14
C THR A 168 7.36 -8.95 12.63
N GLY A 169 8.22 -9.90 13.02
CA GLY A 169 8.51 -10.18 14.43
C GLY A 169 9.10 -8.96 15.17
N LEU A 170 10.02 -8.24 14.53
CA LEU A 170 10.58 -7.00 15.09
C LEU A 170 9.53 -5.91 15.25
N LEU A 171 8.69 -5.70 14.23
CA LEU A 171 7.60 -4.73 14.25
C LEU A 171 6.64 -5.01 15.40
N MET A 172 6.17 -6.25 15.55
CA MET A 172 5.29 -6.63 16.65
C MET A 172 5.96 -6.38 18.00
N LYS A 173 7.25 -6.74 18.15
CA LYS A 173 8.01 -6.46 19.37
C LYS A 173 8.10 -4.96 19.68
N HIS A 174 8.37 -4.12 18.69
CA HIS A 174 8.43 -2.67 18.92
C HIS A 174 7.04 -2.10 19.26
N ALA A 175 6.00 -2.53 18.56
CA ALA A 175 4.62 -2.12 18.83
C ALA A 175 4.18 -2.50 20.25
N ASP A 176 4.41 -3.75 20.69
CA ASP A 176 4.06 -4.22 22.04
C ASP A 176 4.76 -3.39 23.14
N ASN A 177 6.01 -2.98 22.89
CA ASN A 177 6.81 -2.23 23.87
C ASN A 177 6.47 -0.73 23.92
N GLN A 178 6.06 -0.12 22.80
CA GLN A 178 5.92 1.34 22.69
C GLN A 178 4.48 1.82 22.55
N LEU A 179 3.56 0.95 22.11
CA LEU A 179 2.18 1.29 21.76
C LEU A 179 1.16 0.54 22.62
N GLY A 180 1.51 0.23 23.88
CA GLY A 180 0.72 -0.66 24.75
C GLY A 180 -0.73 -0.24 25.05
N SER A 181 -1.11 1.00 24.80
CA SER A 181 -2.49 1.50 24.91
C SER A 181 -3.19 1.69 23.56
N THR A 182 -2.49 1.47 22.45
CA THR A 182 -2.99 1.63 21.07
C THR A 182 -3.50 0.29 20.56
N ILE A 183 -4.65 0.27 19.89
CA ILE A 183 -5.09 -0.92 19.13
C ILE A 183 -4.37 -0.89 17.78
N ILE A 184 -3.50 -1.89 17.58
CA ILE A 184 -2.65 -1.99 16.39
C ILE A 184 -3.21 -3.03 15.43
N GLY A 185 -3.40 -2.62 14.17
CA GLY A 185 -3.52 -3.52 13.03
C GLY A 185 -2.21 -3.62 12.26
N TYR A 186 -2.03 -4.73 11.57
CA TYR A 186 -0.86 -5.00 10.73
C TYR A 186 -1.29 -5.31 9.31
N GLU A 187 -0.66 -4.64 8.34
CA GLU A 187 -0.84 -4.88 6.93
C GLU A 187 0.50 -5.29 6.30
N TYR A 188 0.49 -6.35 5.49
CA TYR A 188 1.66 -6.79 4.75
C TYR A 188 1.39 -6.74 3.26
N SER A 189 2.28 -6.08 2.52
CA SER A 189 2.27 -6.11 1.06
C SER A 189 3.45 -6.88 0.49
N PRO A 190 3.20 -7.99 -0.23
CA PRO A 190 4.19 -8.56 -1.15
C PRO A 190 4.33 -7.61 -2.35
N GLU A 191 5.17 -6.58 -2.22
CA GLU A 191 5.26 -5.52 -3.22
C GLU A 191 5.68 -6.10 -4.58
N ILE A 192 5.08 -5.56 -5.65
CA ILE A 192 5.18 -6.08 -7.02
C ILE A 192 4.64 -7.51 -7.08
N PHE A 193 3.40 -7.67 -6.62
CA PHE A 193 2.72 -8.96 -6.49
C PHE A 193 2.40 -9.63 -7.83
N THR A 194 2.03 -8.83 -8.84
CA THR A 194 1.54 -9.29 -10.14
C THR A 194 2.57 -10.05 -10.96
#